data_AF-A0A225X277-F1
#
_entry.id   AF-A0A225X277-F1
#
_cell.length_a   1.000
_cell.length_b   1.000
_cell.length_c   1.000
_cell.angle_alpha   90.00
_cell.angle_beta   90.00
_cell.angle_gamma   90.00
#
_symmetry.space_group_name_H-M   'P 1'
#
loop_
_entity.id
_entity.type
_entity.pdbx_description
1 polymer ?
#
loop_
_entity_poly.entity_id
_entity_poly.type
_entity_poly.pdbx_seq_one_letter_code
_entity_poly.pdbx_strand_id
1 'polypeptide(L)'
;MCNGCKSPGTPDLKLTKAMCAMDADERKFMDRKPYLSIIGSLMYLMLGSRPDLSYLENPGILHWRATKQCLRYLRETIDYGLRLGGLKWTGLKPNSHLQAYPDADFANSTEDRKSVAGYITKFCGSPISWSSQTEKTVALHTTEAEYMALSLLVQEVIHLRQMLKELKVKQKETTEVYVDNESTKKLATNLVFHDRSKHIDVRHHFIDVHRFPGVDNVADAFTKPFSRGLFEKHRASMGLMSREIFEAPQRNEGNQ
;
A
#
# COMPACT_ATOMS: atom_id res chain seq x y z
N MET A 1 32.33 -0.78 5.36
CA MET A 1 30.91 -0.54 5.70
C MET A 1 30.06 -0.67 4.44
N CYS A 2 28.86 -1.25 4.49
CA CYS A 2 28.02 -1.45 3.29
C CYS A 2 27.28 -0.16 2.90
N ASN A 3 27.58 0.43 1.75
CA ASN A 3 26.99 1.71 1.33
C ASN A 3 25.46 1.67 1.31
N GLY A 4 24.79 2.77 1.69
CA GLY A 4 23.33 2.88 1.64
C GLY A 4 22.77 2.75 0.22
N CYS A 5 21.44 2.69 0.12
CA CYS A 5 20.71 2.70 -1.15
C CYS A 5 19.46 3.57 -1.01
N LYS A 6 18.97 4.15 -2.10
CA LYS A 6 17.83 5.08 -2.07
C LYS A 6 16.49 4.44 -2.46
N SER A 7 16.51 3.17 -2.86
CA SER A 7 15.30 2.37 -3.10
C SER A 7 15.44 0.96 -2.53
N PRO A 8 14.36 0.37 -1.99
CA PRO A 8 14.39 -0.99 -1.43
C PRO A 8 14.48 -2.06 -2.53
N GLY A 9 13.99 -1.77 -3.74
CA GLY A 9 13.99 -2.68 -4.87
C GLY A 9 14.54 -2.05 -6.15
N THR A 10 14.72 -2.91 -7.16
CA THR A 10 15.07 -2.54 -8.54
C THR A 10 13.83 -2.66 -9.43
N PRO A 11 13.48 -1.64 -10.23
CA PRO A 11 12.20 -1.58 -10.95
C PRO A 11 11.94 -2.80 -11.86
N ASP A 12 12.99 -3.30 -12.52
CA ASP A 12 12.88 -4.36 -13.53
C ASP A 12 13.02 -5.78 -12.95
N LEU A 13 13.30 -5.90 -11.64
CA LEU A 13 13.47 -7.21 -10.99
C LEU A 13 12.15 -7.67 -10.40
N LYS A 14 11.42 -8.51 -11.13
CA LYS A 14 10.30 -9.27 -10.59
C LYS A 14 10.82 -10.58 -9.98
N LEU A 15 10.78 -10.64 -8.65
CA LEU A 15 11.08 -11.87 -7.91
C LEU A 15 9.88 -12.82 -8.00
N THR A 16 10.11 -14.06 -8.43
CA THR A 16 9.07 -15.08 -8.61
C THR A 16 9.43 -16.35 -7.85
N LYS A 17 8.46 -17.26 -7.67
CA LYS A 17 8.72 -18.56 -7.01
C LYS A 17 9.68 -19.41 -7.83
N ALA A 18 9.68 -19.26 -9.16
CA ALA A 18 10.68 -19.88 -10.02
C ALA A 18 12.14 -19.49 -9.67
N MET A 19 12.37 -18.36 -8.97
CA MET A 19 13.70 -17.91 -8.53
C MET A 19 14.08 -18.40 -7.12
N CYS A 20 13.34 -19.36 -6.56
CA CYS A 20 13.69 -20.02 -5.31
C CYS A 20 14.84 -21.01 -5.53
N ALA A 21 15.56 -21.38 -4.46
CA ALA A 21 16.71 -22.29 -4.57
C ALA A 21 16.33 -23.62 -5.27
N MET A 22 16.86 -23.82 -6.48
CA MET A 22 16.46 -24.95 -7.34
C MET A 22 17.33 -26.18 -7.10
N ASP A 23 18.64 -25.99 -6.89
CA ASP A 23 19.59 -27.09 -6.68
C ASP A 23 19.99 -27.25 -5.19
N ALA A 24 20.63 -28.38 -4.89
CA ALA A 24 21.01 -28.75 -3.53
C ALA A 24 22.11 -27.85 -2.95
N ASP A 25 22.96 -27.26 -3.79
CA ASP A 25 24.08 -26.42 -3.35
C ASP A 25 23.61 -25.01 -3.02
N GLU A 26 22.71 -24.43 -3.82
CA GLU A 26 22.01 -23.19 -3.53
C GLU A 26 21.17 -23.31 -2.25
N ARG A 27 20.47 -24.43 -2.04
CA ARG A 27 19.74 -24.68 -0.79
C ARG A 27 20.66 -24.66 0.40
N LYS A 28 21.76 -25.43 0.37
CA LYS A 28 22.78 -25.41 1.44
C LYS A 28 23.39 -24.02 1.65
N PHE A 29 23.57 -23.24 0.59
CA PHE A 29 24.07 -21.87 0.70
C PHE A 29 23.05 -20.96 1.39
N MET A 30 21.78 -21.07 1.02
CA MET A 30 20.67 -20.28 1.57
C MET A 30 20.35 -20.65 3.02
N ASP A 31 20.47 -21.93 3.39
CA ASP A 31 20.28 -22.42 4.75
C ASP A 31 21.26 -21.79 5.75
N ARG A 32 22.44 -21.36 5.27
CA ARG A 32 23.45 -20.65 6.08
C ARG A 32 23.13 -19.16 6.25
N LYS A 33 22.09 -18.63 5.61
CA LYS A 33 21.72 -17.21 5.70
C LYS A 33 20.58 -17.04 6.71
N PRO A 34 20.59 -15.98 7.54
CA PRO A 34 19.50 -15.68 8.45
C PRO A 34 18.30 -15.05 7.72
N TYR A 35 17.87 -15.63 6.59
CA TYR A 35 16.86 -15.05 5.71
C TYR A 35 15.54 -14.83 6.45
N LEU A 36 14.96 -15.88 7.04
CA LEU A 36 13.67 -15.81 7.73
C LEU A 36 13.70 -14.86 8.93
N SER A 37 14.81 -14.80 9.67
CA SER A 37 14.98 -13.87 10.79
C SER A 37 14.98 -12.41 10.31
N ILE A 38 15.66 -12.13 9.20
CA ILE A 38 15.64 -10.79 8.59
C ILE A 38 14.25 -10.47 8.04
N ILE A 39 13.60 -11.40 7.34
CA ILE A 39 12.23 -11.18 6.83
C ILE A 39 11.26 -10.88 7.98
N GLY A 40 11.29 -11.64 9.07
CA GLY A 40 10.45 -11.35 10.25
C GLY A 40 10.71 -9.96 10.84
N SER A 41 11.97 -9.53 10.86
CA SER A 41 12.35 -8.18 11.30
C SER A 41 11.85 -7.09 10.33
N LEU A 42 11.93 -7.34 9.02
CA LEU A 42 11.41 -6.44 8.00
C LEU A 42 9.88 -6.35 8.04
N MET A 43 9.20 -7.48 8.27
CA MET A 43 7.75 -7.53 8.44
C MET A 43 7.28 -6.66 9.60
N TYR A 44 7.98 -6.70 10.73
CA TYR A 44 7.67 -5.84 11.88
C TYR A 44 7.72 -4.35 11.49
N LEU A 45 8.78 -3.93 10.78
CA LEU A 45 8.89 -2.55 10.29
C LEU A 45 7.80 -2.22 9.27
N MET A 46 7.55 -3.11 8.32
CA MET A 46 6.56 -2.97 7.25
C MET A 46 5.15 -2.74 7.79
N LEU A 47 4.77 -3.48 8.83
CA LEU A 47 3.44 -3.39 9.45
C LEU A 47 3.26 -2.15 10.32
N GLY A 48 4.33 -1.63 10.94
CA GLY A 48 4.22 -0.57 11.94
C GLY A 48 4.63 0.83 11.48
N SER A 49 5.68 0.94 10.65
CA SER A 49 6.35 2.23 10.42
C SER A 49 6.88 2.45 9.00
N ARG A 50 6.97 1.39 8.19
CA ARG A 50 7.62 1.39 6.88
C ARG A 50 6.67 0.84 5.80
N PRO A 51 5.59 1.56 5.46
CA PRO A 51 4.67 1.17 4.38
C PRO A 51 5.34 1.12 2.99
N ASP A 52 6.53 1.71 2.88
CA ASP A 52 7.36 1.74 1.68
C ASP A 52 8.19 0.46 1.47
N LEU A 53 8.03 -0.55 2.33
CA LEU A 53 8.62 -1.88 2.18
C LEU A 53 7.58 -2.89 1.69
N SER A 54 8.04 -3.84 0.88
CA SER A 54 7.32 -5.06 0.53
C SER A 54 8.28 -6.25 0.59
N TYR A 55 7.77 -7.46 0.80
CA TYR A 55 8.59 -8.68 0.83
C TYR A 55 7.87 -9.84 0.15
N LEU A 56 8.65 -10.86 -0.20
CA LEU A 56 8.15 -12.12 -0.76
C LEU A 56 8.57 -13.30 0.11
N GLU A 57 7.68 -14.26 0.18
CA GLU A 57 7.92 -15.55 0.80
C GLU A 57 8.69 -16.47 -0.17
N ASN A 58 9.60 -17.27 0.38
CA ASN A 58 10.42 -18.31 -0.28
C ASN A 58 11.80 -17.85 -0.84
N PRO A 59 12.93 -18.27 -0.21
CA PRO A 59 14.25 -17.75 -0.54
C PRO A 59 14.93 -18.43 -1.74
N GLY A 60 15.53 -17.60 -2.58
CA GLY A 60 16.65 -17.95 -3.46
C GLY A 60 17.74 -16.89 -3.40
N ILE A 61 18.82 -17.03 -4.19
CA ILE A 61 19.94 -16.09 -4.17
C ILE A 61 19.51 -14.67 -4.55
N LEU A 62 18.59 -14.53 -5.51
CA LEU A 62 18.06 -13.23 -5.92
C LEU A 62 17.22 -12.60 -4.80
N HIS A 63 16.41 -13.38 -4.11
CA HIS A 63 15.68 -12.94 -2.91
C HIS A 63 16.65 -12.44 -1.83
N TRP A 64 17.75 -13.16 -1.58
CA TRP A 64 18.77 -12.70 -0.62
C TRP A 64 19.43 -11.38 -1.03
N ARG A 65 19.70 -11.18 -2.33
CA ARG A 65 20.24 -9.91 -2.84
C ARG A 65 19.26 -8.76 -2.63
N ALA A 66 17.98 -8.98 -2.91
CA ALA A 66 16.92 -8.01 -2.67
C ALA A 66 16.78 -7.69 -1.17
N THR A 67 16.79 -8.70 -0.29
CA THR A 67 16.78 -8.49 1.17
C THR A 67 17.94 -7.60 1.62
N LYS A 68 19.17 -7.83 1.11
CA LYS A 68 20.31 -6.96 1.42
C LYS A 68 20.11 -5.54 0.89
N GLN A 69 19.48 -5.36 -0.27
CA GLN A 69 19.16 -4.03 -0.79
C GLN A 69 18.15 -3.30 0.12
N CYS A 70 17.10 -3.99 0.57
CA CYS A 70 16.16 -3.44 1.56
C CYS A 70 16.89 -2.99 2.84
N LEU A 71 17.83 -3.79 3.36
CA LEU A 71 18.62 -3.40 4.53
C LEU A 71 19.51 -2.17 4.29
N ARG A 72 20.11 -2.06 3.09
CA ARG A 72 20.89 -0.86 2.70
C ARG A 72 20.00 0.37 2.58
N TYR A 73 18.76 0.20 2.12
CA TYR A 73 17.77 1.25 2.05
C TYR A 73 17.31 1.71 3.43
N LEU A 74 17.05 0.77 4.35
CA LEU A 74 16.75 1.08 5.75
C LEU A 74 17.89 1.85 6.42
N ARG A 75 19.14 1.49 6.13
CA ARG A 75 20.31 2.22 6.64
C ARG A 75 20.35 3.67 6.14
N GLU A 76 20.06 3.89 4.87
CA GLU A 76 20.03 5.24 4.26
C GLU A 76 18.84 6.07 4.77
N THR A 77 17.77 5.41 5.18
CA THR A 77 16.51 6.03 5.63
C THR A 77 16.24 5.80 7.11
N ILE A 78 17.32 5.71 7.90
CA ILE A 78 17.23 5.39 9.34
C ILE A 78 16.55 6.51 10.13
N ASP A 79 16.66 7.75 9.63
CA ASP A 79 16.08 8.97 10.18
C ASP A 79 14.69 9.28 9.60
N TYR A 80 14.13 8.39 8.76
CA TYR A 80 12.80 8.57 8.20
C TYR A 80 11.73 8.10 9.17
N GLY A 81 10.64 8.85 9.26
CA GLY A 81 9.49 8.53 10.11
C GLY A 81 8.16 8.90 9.46
N LEU A 82 7.11 8.21 9.88
CA LEU A 82 5.75 8.57 9.50
C LEU A 82 5.31 9.80 10.29
N ARG A 83 4.90 10.84 9.57
CA ARG A 83 4.23 11.97 10.18
C ARG A 83 2.80 11.60 10.54
N LEU A 84 2.55 11.41 11.83
CA LEU A 84 1.20 11.26 12.38
C LEU A 84 0.59 12.63 12.67
N GLY A 85 -0.62 12.86 12.16
CA GLY A 85 -1.26 14.17 12.18
C GLY A 85 -0.78 15.07 11.03
N GLY A 86 -1.72 15.70 10.34
CA GLY A 86 -1.40 16.61 9.24
C GLY A 86 -2.55 17.55 8.92
N LEU A 87 -3.78 17.03 8.93
CA LEU A 87 -4.98 17.84 8.87
C LEU A 87 -5.52 18.06 10.27
N LYS A 88 -5.72 19.31 10.67
CA LYS A 88 -6.39 19.63 11.94
C LYS A 88 -7.76 18.97 11.93
N TRP A 89 -8.05 18.24 13.00
CA TRP A 89 -9.41 17.79 13.28
C TRP A 89 -10.28 19.03 13.49
N THR A 90 -10.94 19.47 12.42
CA THR A 90 -11.87 20.59 12.47
C THR A 90 -13.27 20.02 12.28
N GLY A 91 -14.19 20.32 13.20
CA GLY A 91 -15.61 19.97 13.07
C GLY A 91 -16.28 20.61 11.85
N LEU A 92 -15.56 21.42 11.08
CA LEU A 92 -15.98 22.10 9.86
C LEU A 92 -15.94 21.18 8.62
N LYS A 93 -15.16 20.09 8.64
CA LYS A 93 -15.13 19.08 7.57
C LYS A 93 -15.33 17.68 8.15
N PRO A 94 -16.57 17.29 8.49
CA PRO A 94 -16.89 15.98 9.05
C PRO A 94 -16.47 14.77 8.16
N ASN A 95 -16.10 15.01 6.89
CA ASN A 95 -15.89 13.98 5.87
C ASN A 95 -14.43 13.71 5.51
N SER A 96 -13.48 14.56 5.93
CA SER A 96 -12.11 14.48 5.43
C SER A 96 -11.14 13.78 6.39
N HIS A 97 -11.65 12.99 7.33
CA HIS A 97 -10.80 12.35 8.32
C HIS A 97 -10.36 10.96 7.88
N LEU A 98 -11.19 10.19 7.18
CA LEU A 98 -10.82 8.88 6.66
C LEU A 98 -10.87 8.92 5.13
N GLN A 99 -9.73 8.65 4.50
CA GLN A 99 -9.59 8.62 3.04
C GLN A 99 -8.91 7.32 2.65
N ALA A 100 -9.39 6.67 1.60
CA ALA A 100 -8.91 5.36 1.22
C ALA A 100 -8.62 5.28 -0.28
N TYR A 101 -7.58 4.54 -0.63
CA TYR A 101 -7.04 4.44 -1.97
C TYR A 101 -6.79 2.96 -2.27
N PRO A 102 -7.54 2.32 -3.17
CA PRO A 102 -7.22 1.01 -3.70
C PRO A 102 -6.46 1.15 -5.03
N ASP A 103 -5.67 0.14 -5.37
CA ASP A 103 -5.13 -0.08 -6.70
C ASP A 103 -4.99 -1.58 -6.96
N ALA A 104 -4.92 -1.98 -8.22
CA ALA A 104 -4.59 -3.33 -8.61
C ALA A 104 -3.66 -3.36 -9.83
N ASP A 105 -2.62 -4.20 -9.76
CA ASP A 105 -1.80 -4.53 -10.93
C ASP A 105 -2.30 -5.84 -11.56
N PHE A 106 -3.07 -5.70 -12.64
CA PHE A 106 -3.74 -6.78 -13.35
C PHE A 106 -2.77 -7.81 -13.93
N ALA A 107 -3.02 -9.09 -13.64
CA ALA A 107 -2.25 -10.22 -14.17
C ALA A 107 -0.72 -10.10 -13.99
N ASN A 108 -0.29 -9.44 -12.90
CA ASN A 108 1.11 -9.17 -12.59
C ASN A 108 1.92 -10.47 -12.41
N SER A 109 1.32 -11.51 -11.84
CA SER A 109 1.96 -12.81 -11.66
C SER A 109 2.13 -13.53 -13.00
N THR A 110 3.38 -13.81 -13.37
CA THR A 110 3.68 -14.59 -14.59
C THR A 110 3.33 -16.08 -14.45
N GLU A 111 3.15 -16.58 -13.21
CA GLU A 111 2.93 -18.01 -12.93
C GLU A 111 1.44 -18.35 -12.95
N ASP A 112 0.61 -17.61 -12.21
CA ASP A 112 -0.82 -17.91 -12.05
C ASP A 112 -1.74 -16.82 -12.61
N ARG A 113 -1.19 -15.79 -13.25
CA ARG A 113 -1.93 -14.65 -13.84
C ARG A 113 -2.82 -13.90 -12.86
N LYS A 114 -2.59 -14.05 -11.56
CA LYS A 114 -3.31 -13.29 -10.54
C LYS A 114 -2.78 -11.87 -10.46
N SER A 115 -3.70 -10.95 -10.16
CA SER A 115 -3.38 -9.55 -9.92
C SER A 115 -2.76 -9.38 -8.53
N VAL A 116 -2.07 -8.25 -8.33
CA VAL A 116 -1.68 -7.79 -6.99
C VAL A 116 -2.61 -6.66 -6.62
N ALA A 117 -3.40 -6.85 -5.56
CA ALA A 117 -4.26 -5.82 -5.00
C ALA A 117 -3.51 -5.11 -3.87
N GLY A 118 -3.58 -3.79 -3.88
CA GLY A 118 -2.97 -2.94 -2.87
C GLY A 118 -3.95 -1.89 -2.39
N TYR A 119 -3.79 -1.45 -1.15
CA TYR A 119 -4.54 -0.31 -0.65
C TYR A 119 -3.77 0.44 0.42
N ILE A 120 -4.17 1.69 0.64
CA ILE A 120 -3.79 2.49 1.79
C ILE A 120 -4.97 3.32 2.27
N THR A 121 -5.17 3.33 3.57
CA THR A 121 -6.17 4.14 4.25
C THR A 121 -5.47 5.15 5.16
N LYS A 122 -5.85 6.41 5.02
CA LYS A 122 -5.30 7.53 5.75
C LYS A 122 -6.33 8.08 6.72
N PHE A 123 -5.89 8.37 7.93
CA PHE A 123 -6.62 9.12 8.93
C PHE A 123 -5.99 10.48 9.19
N CYS A 124 -6.74 11.58 8.98
CA CYS A 124 -6.28 12.96 9.11
C CYS A 124 -4.98 13.27 8.33
N GLY A 125 -4.85 12.66 7.15
CA GLY A 125 -3.68 12.80 6.26
C GLY A 125 -2.56 11.81 6.52
N SER A 126 -2.61 11.02 7.60
CA SER A 126 -1.58 10.05 7.98
C SER A 126 -2.01 8.63 7.67
N PRO A 127 -1.14 7.75 7.14
CA PRO A 127 -1.49 6.36 6.89
C PRO A 127 -1.72 5.61 8.21
N ILE A 128 -2.81 4.86 8.28
CA ILE A 128 -3.16 4.05 9.46
C ILE A 128 -3.37 2.57 9.13
N SER A 129 -3.60 2.24 7.86
CA SER A 129 -3.73 0.86 7.39
C SER A 129 -3.30 0.78 5.93
N TRP A 130 -2.56 -0.25 5.57
CA TRP A 130 -2.10 -0.52 4.21
C TRP A 130 -1.89 -2.01 4.02
N SER A 131 -1.98 -2.46 2.77
CA SER A 131 -1.69 -3.84 2.40
C SER A 131 -1.28 -3.94 0.94
N SER A 132 -0.49 -4.97 0.65
CA SER A 132 -0.15 -5.44 -0.69
C SER A 132 -0.30 -6.96 -0.67
N GLN A 133 -1.20 -7.51 -1.48
CA GLN A 133 -1.45 -8.95 -1.51
C GLN A 133 -1.83 -9.43 -2.91
N THR A 134 -1.37 -10.63 -3.26
CA THR A 134 -1.85 -11.33 -4.46
C THR A 134 -3.31 -11.71 -4.30
N GLU A 135 -4.12 -11.46 -5.32
CA GLU A 135 -5.53 -11.84 -5.32
C GLU A 135 -5.70 -13.37 -5.20
N LYS A 136 -6.86 -13.80 -4.70
CA LYS A 136 -7.16 -15.24 -4.57
C LYS A 136 -7.60 -15.85 -5.90
N THR A 137 -8.29 -15.07 -6.72
CA THR A 137 -8.84 -15.46 -8.02
C THR A 137 -8.18 -14.66 -9.13
N VAL A 138 -8.23 -15.19 -10.35
CA VAL A 138 -7.73 -14.49 -11.55
C VAL A 138 -8.85 -13.58 -12.04
N ALA A 139 -8.57 -12.28 -12.12
CA ALA A 139 -9.45 -11.33 -12.80
C ALA A 139 -9.37 -11.52 -14.32
N LEU A 140 -10.44 -11.17 -15.03
CA LEU A 140 -10.52 -11.25 -16.49
C LEU A 140 -10.03 -9.96 -17.18
N HIS A 141 -10.15 -8.83 -16.48
CA HIS A 141 -9.70 -7.52 -16.97
C HIS A 141 -9.34 -6.58 -15.83
N THR A 142 -8.65 -5.48 -16.15
CA THR A 142 -8.17 -4.49 -15.16
C THR A 142 -9.28 -3.96 -14.26
N THR A 143 -10.46 -3.66 -14.81
CA THR A 143 -11.61 -3.18 -14.01
C THR A 143 -12.06 -4.19 -12.94
N GLU A 144 -11.92 -5.50 -13.19
CA GLU A 144 -12.33 -6.53 -12.23
C GLU A 144 -11.32 -6.64 -11.11
N ALA A 145 -10.02 -6.62 -11.44
CA ALA A 145 -8.94 -6.60 -10.45
C ALA A 145 -9.04 -5.38 -9.53
N GLU A 146 -9.26 -4.19 -10.08
CA GLU A 146 -9.44 -3.00 -9.25
C GLU A 146 -10.72 -3.04 -8.42
N TYR A 147 -11.81 -3.59 -8.96
CA TYR A 147 -13.06 -3.75 -8.20
C TYR A 147 -12.89 -4.76 -7.06
N MET A 148 -12.10 -5.81 -7.26
CA MET A 148 -11.70 -6.75 -6.22
C MET A 148 -10.81 -6.08 -5.15
N ALA A 149 -9.83 -5.25 -5.56
CA ALA A 149 -9.03 -4.44 -4.63
C ALA A 149 -9.89 -3.46 -3.83
N LEU A 150 -10.86 -2.81 -4.47
CA LEU A 150 -11.86 -1.98 -3.81
C LEU A 150 -12.66 -2.80 -2.77
N SER A 151 -13.10 -4.01 -3.10
CA SER A 151 -13.82 -4.89 -2.16
C SER A 151 -13.02 -5.23 -0.90
N LEU A 152 -11.70 -5.42 -1.05
CA LEU A 152 -10.78 -5.63 0.07
C LEU A 152 -10.65 -4.37 0.92
N LEU A 153 -10.44 -3.22 0.29
CA LEU A 153 -10.33 -1.94 0.97
C LEU A 153 -11.61 -1.59 1.76
N VAL A 154 -12.78 -1.85 1.19
CA VAL A 154 -14.06 -1.55 1.84
C VAL A 154 -14.26 -2.37 3.12
N GLN A 155 -13.78 -3.62 3.15
CA GLN A 155 -13.79 -4.43 4.38
C GLN A 155 -12.95 -3.76 5.47
N GLU A 156 -11.76 -3.31 5.10
CA GLU A 156 -10.86 -2.61 6.01
C GLU A 156 -11.46 -1.30 6.52
N VAL A 157 -12.06 -0.50 5.63
CA VAL A 157 -12.74 0.74 6.01
C VAL A 157 -13.87 0.47 7.03
N ILE A 158 -14.65 -0.60 6.85
CA ILE A 158 -15.71 -0.96 7.81
C ILE A 158 -15.09 -1.29 9.19
N HIS A 159 -14.01 -2.08 9.23
CA HIS A 159 -13.32 -2.39 10.48
C HIS A 159 -12.77 -1.13 11.16
N LEU A 160 -12.11 -0.26 10.40
CA LEU A 160 -11.55 1.00 10.92
C LEU A 160 -12.64 1.92 11.46
N ARG A 161 -13.78 2.05 10.77
CA ARG A 161 -14.92 2.85 11.26
C ARG A 161 -15.48 2.30 12.56
N GLN A 162 -15.55 0.99 12.72
CA GLN A 162 -15.99 0.35 13.96
C GLN A 162 -14.98 0.58 15.09
N MET A 163 -13.69 0.42 14.83
CA MET A 163 -12.63 0.73 15.80
C MET A 163 -12.67 2.20 16.24
N LEU A 164 -12.79 3.14 15.28
CA LEU A 164 -12.89 4.57 15.57
C LEU A 164 -14.14 4.91 16.38
N LYS A 165 -15.26 4.21 16.15
CA LYS A 165 -16.49 4.36 16.94
C LYS A 165 -16.28 3.94 18.40
N GLU A 166 -15.53 2.86 18.65
CA GLU A 166 -15.17 2.41 20.00
C GLU A 166 -14.27 3.44 20.71
N LEU A 167 -13.35 4.05 19.98
CA LEU A 167 -12.51 5.17 20.41
C LEU A 167 -13.25 6.53 20.53
N LYS A 168 -14.59 6.55 20.39
CA LYS A 168 -15.44 7.75 20.44
C LYS A 168 -15.20 8.76 19.31
N VAL A 169 -14.54 8.37 18.22
CA VAL A 169 -14.29 9.17 17.00
C VAL A 169 -15.21 8.71 15.87
N LYS A 170 -16.52 8.72 16.10
CA LYS A 170 -17.51 8.19 15.15
C LYS A 170 -17.45 8.95 13.81
N GLN A 171 -17.20 8.21 12.73
CA GLN A 171 -17.37 8.68 11.35
C GLN A 171 -18.88 8.64 11.03
N LYS A 172 -19.53 9.80 10.89
CA LYS A 172 -20.98 9.88 10.64
C LYS A 172 -21.30 9.69 9.16
N GLU A 173 -20.56 10.37 8.30
CA GLU A 173 -20.73 10.34 6.85
C GLU A 173 -19.93 9.19 6.21
N THR A 174 -20.15 8.97 4.92
CA THR A 174 -19.41 8.00 4.10
C THR A 174 -17.92 8.34 4.03
N THR A 175 -17.10 7.32 3.78
CA THR A 175 -15.63 7.44 3.64
C THR A 175 -15.29 7.76 2.19
N GLU A 176 -14.48 8.78 1.94
CA GLU A 176 -14.00 9.09 0.59
C GLU A 176 -13.03 8.00 0.11
N VAL A 177 -13.38 7.35 -1.00
CA VAL A 177 -12.56 6.34 -1.66
C VAL A 177 -12.15 6.85 -3.04
N TYR A 178 -10.86 6.87 -3.32
CA TYR A 178 -10.29 7.41 -4.55
C TYR A 178 -9.79 6.29 -5.45
N VAL A 179 -10.51 6.05 -6.55
CA VAL A 179 -10.15 5.04 -7.57
C VAL A 179 -9.63 5.74 -8.83
N ASP A 180 -8.74 5.09 -9.57
CA ASP A 180 -8.15 5.66 -10.80
C ASP A 180 -8.87 5.27 -12.09
N ASN A 181 -9.66 4.20 -12.07
CA ASN A 181 -10.45 3.73 -13.22
C ASN A 181 -11.92 4.15 -13.15
N GLU A 182 -12.36 4.81 -14.22
CA GLU A 182 -13.74 5.25 -14.39
C GLU A 182 -14.73 4.08 -14.46
N SER A 183 -14.33 2.93 -15.01
CA SER A 183 -15.19 1.76 -15.08
C SER A 183 -15.41 1.16 -13.69
N THR A 184 -14.36 1.12 -12.86
CA THR A 184 -14.44 0.68 -11.46
C THR A 184 -15.37 1.60 -10.66
N LYS A 185 -15.22 2.91 -10.83
CA LYS A 185 -16.13 3.90 -10.23
C LYS A 185 -17.58 3.66 -10.64
N LYS A 186 -17.85 3.55 -11.95
CA LYS A 186 -19.20 3.31 -12.46
C LYS A 186 -19.81 2.03 -11.91
N LEU A 187 -19.01 0.96 -11.81
CA LEU A 187 -19.46 -0.31 -11.25
C LEU A 187 -19.77 -0.20 -9.76
N ALA A 188 -18.98 0.58 -9.01
CA ALA A 188 -19.21 0.85 -7.60
C ALA A 188 -20.39 1.80 -7.33
N THR A 189 -20.77 2.67 -8.28
CA THR A 189 -21.88 3.63 -8.08
C THR A 189 -23.22 3.15 -8.65
N ASN A 190 -23.23 2.20 -9.58
CA ASN A 190 -24.45 1.75 -10.26
C ASN A 190 -25.04 0.48 -9.61
N LEU A 191 -26.09 0.66 -8.83
CA LEU A 191 -26.88 -0.41 -8.17
C LEU A 191 -27.70 -1.30 -9.14
N VAL A 192 -27.77 -0.94 -10.42
CA VAL A 192 -28.68 -1.57 -11.41
C VAL A 192 -28.06 -2.81 -12.07
N PHE A 193 -26.77 -3.07 -11.87
CA PHE A 193 -26.07 -4.22 -12.46
C PHE A 193 -25.52 -5.17 -11.38
N HIS A 194 -26.33 -6.19 -11.04
CA HIS A 194 -25.96 -7.62 -10.86
C HIS A 194 -26.30 -8.33 -9.53
N ASP A 195 -27.02 -9.44 -9.68
CA ASP A 195 -27.23 -10.51 -8.69
C ASP A 195 -25.93 -11.18 -8.17
N ARG A 196 -24.77 -10.96 -8.80
CA ARG A 196 -23.45 -11.57 -8.46
C ARG A 196 -22.51 -10.65 -7.65
N SER A 197 -22.85 -9.38 -7.49
CA SER A 197 -21.99 -8.37 -6.81
C SER A 197 -22.53 -7.94 -5.43
N LYS A 198 -23.56 -8.62 -4.91
CA LYS A 198 -24.29 -8.27 -3.67
C LYS A 198 -23.41 -8.07 -2.42
N HIS A 199 -22.24 -8.70 -2.36
CA HIS A 199 -21.35 -8.59 -1.20
C HIS A 199 -20.71 -7.19 -1.06
N ILE A 200 -20.70 -6.39 -2.12
CA ILE A 200 -20.27 -4.98 -2.10
C ILE A 200 -21.48 -4.04 -2.03
N ASP A 201 -22.65 -4.42 -2.59
CA ASP A 201 -23.90 -3.64 -2.46
C ASP A 201 -24.28 -3.33 -1.01
N VAL A 202 -24.11 -4.30 -0.10
CA VAL A 202 -24.37 -4.10 1.34
C VAL A 202 -23.42 -3.06 1.96
N ARG A 203 -22.27 -2.81 1.33
CA ARG A 203 -21.17 -2.00 1.88
C ARG A 203 -21.08 -0.58 1.31
N HIS A 204 -21.86 -0.24 0.28
CA HIS A 204 -21.91 1.12 -0.30
C HIS A 204 -22.44 2.19 0.67
N HIS A 205 -23.14 1.82 1.75
CA HIS A 205 -23.59 2.75 2.79
C HIS A 205 -22.43 3.43 3.55
N PHE A 206 -21.20 2.94 3.40
CA PHE A 206 -20.05 3.40 4.18
C PHE A 206 -18.99 4.15 3.37
N ILE A 207 -19.15 4.25 2.04
CA ILE A 207 -18.16 4.83 1.13
C ILE A 207 -18.79 5.77 0.11
N ASP A 208 -18.04 6.77 -0.32
CA ASP A 208 -18.32 7.60 -1.49
C ASP A 208 -17.12 7.49 -2.44
N VAL A 209 -17.37 7.09 -3.69
CA VAL A 209 -16.31 6.71 -4.63
C VAL A 209 -16.04 7.85 -5.61
N HIS A 210 -14.87 8.44 -5.49
CA HIS A 210 -14.38 9.53 -6.34
C HIS A 210 -13.34 9.01 -7.32
N ARG A 211 -13.26 9.66 -8.49
CA ARG A 211 -12.22 9.38 -9.46
C ARG A 211 -11.02 10.27 -9.19
N PHE A 212 -9.84 9.68 -9.18
CA PHE A 212 -8.57 10.37 -8.96
C PHE A 212 -7.59 10.04 -10.09
N PRO A 213 -6.73 10.96 -10.54
CA PRO A 213 -5.74 10.64 -11.56
C PRO A 213 -4.79 9.53 -11.10
N GLY A 214 -4.65 8.45 -11.87
CA GLY A 214 -3.85 7.27 -11.49
C GLY A 214 -2.38 7.57 -11.18
N VAL A 215 -1.77 8.56 -11.85
CA VAL A 215 -0.35 8.95 -11.62
C VAL A 215 -0.08 9.50 -10.21
N ASP A 216 -1.15 9.85 -9.48
CA ASP A 216 -1.09 10.35 -8.12
C ASP A 216 -1.75 9.39 -7.11
N ASN A 217 -2.19 8.20 -7.55
CA ASN A 217 -2.76 7.21 -6.65
C ASN A 217 -1.66 6.65 -5.73
N VAL A 218 -1.72 7.00 -4.44
CA VAL A 218 -0.75 6.52 -3.45
C VAL A 218 -0.76 4.99 -3.32
N ALA A 219 -1.87 4.34 -3.67
CA ALA A 219 -2.00 2.89 -3.64
C ALA A 219 -1.12 2.16 -4.68
N ASP A 220 -0.69 2.86 -5.74
CA ASP A 220 0.22 2.29 -6.76
C ASP A 220 1.55 1.80 -6.14
N ALA A 221 1.97 2.36 -5.00
CA ALA A 221 3.17 1.91 -4.28
C ALA A 221 3.07 0.49 -3.73
N PHE A 222 1.85 -0.03 -3.61
CA PHE A 222 1.58 -1.36 -3.08
C PHE A 222 1.36 -2.40 -4.19
N THR A 223 1.39 -2.01 -5.45
CA THR A 223 1.01 -2.87 -6.58
C THR A 223 2.04 -2.84 -7.71
N LYS A 224 2.68 -1.69 -7.94
CA LYS A 224 3.55 -1.44 -9.10
C LYS A 224 5.01 -1.24 -8.68
N PRO A 225 5.97 -1.82 -9.41
CA PRO A 225 7.37 -1.49 -9.22
C PRO A 225 7.66 -0.10 -9.78
N PHE A 226 8.47 0.69 -9.07
CA PHE A 226 8.73 2.08 -9.44
C PHE A 226 10.21 2.36 -9.70
N SER A 227 10.46 3.25 -10.66
CA SER A 227 11.72 3.98 -10.75
C SER A 227 11.97 4.78 -9.47
N ARG A 228 13.24 5.06 -9.17
CA ARG A 228 13.62 5.72 -7.92
C ARG A 228 12.85 7.03 -7.67
N GLY A 229 12.74 7.90 -8.68
CA GLY A 229 12.07 9.19 -8.52
C GLY A 229 10.57 9.04 -8.20
N LEU A 230 9.91 8.08 -8.84
CA LEU A 230 8.50 7.80 -8.58
C LEU A 230 8.32 7.14 -7.20
N PHE A 231 9.19 6.21 -6.82
CA PHE A 231 9.21 5.64 -5.47
C PHE A 231 9.34 6.71 -4.38
N GLU A 232 10.30 7.64 -4.54
CA GLU A 232 10.50 8.74 -3.59
C GLU A 232 9.25 9.65 -3.50
N LYS A 233 8.56 9.90 -4.63
CA LYS A 233 7.28 10.63 -4.68
C LYS A 233 6.18 9.92 -3.90
N HIS A 234 5.94 8.63 -4.15
CA HIS A 234 4.90 7.88 -3.42
C HIS A 234 5.23 7.71 -1.94
N ARG A 235 6.49 7.50 -1.58
CA ARG A 235 6.96 7.49 -0.19
C ARG A 235 6.61 8.80 0.52
N ALA A 236 6.89 9.94 -0.12
CA ALA A 236 6.55 11.24 0.44
C ALA A 236 5.03 11.44 0.55
N SER A 237 4.24 10.96 -0.42
CA SER A 237 2.77 11.06 -0.38
C SER A 237 2.14 10.17 0.70
N MET A 238 2.83 9.11 1.13
CA MET A 238 2.47 8.33 2.33
C MET A 238 2.81 9.06 3.64
N GLY A 239 3.51 10.20 3.60
CA GLY A 239 3.93 10.93 4.79
C GLY A 239 5.17 10.36 5.47
N LEU A 240 5.92 9.49 4.79
CA LEU A 240 7.23 9.02 5.25
C LEU A 240 8.32 9.99 4.80
N MET A 241 8.89 10.74 5.74
CA MET A 241 9.84 11.83 5.46
C MET A 241 11.03 11.78 6.41
N SER A 242 12.15 12.38 6.00
CA SER A 242 13.34 12.50 6.86
C SER A 242 13.05 13.38 8.07
N ARG A 243 13.80 13.15 9.14
CA ARG A 243 13.74 13.94 10.36
C ARG A 243 13.97 15.43 10.09
N GLU A 244 14.90 15.76 9.20
CA GLU A 244 15.19 17.15 8.81
C GLU A 244 13.97 17.86 8.23
N ILE A 245 13.20 17.20 7.36
CA ILE A 245 11.97 17.76 6.78
C ILE A 245 10.88 17.90 7.85
N PHE A 246 10.79 16.93 8.75
CA PHE A 246 9.80 16.95 9.83
C PHE A 246 10.05 18.09 10.83
N GLU A 247 11.31 18.33 11.20
CA GLU A 247 11.72 19.37 12.15
C GLU A 247 11.85 20.77 11.51
N ALA A 248 11.80 20.86 10.17
CA ALA A 248 11.85 22.14 9.48
C ALA A 248 10.69 23.05 9.91
N PRO A 249 10.95 24.34 10.23
CA PRO A 249 9.90 25.26 10.63
C PRO A 249 8.88 25.38 9.51
N GLN A 250 7.61 25.08 9.82
CA GLN A 250 6.53 25.31 8.86
C GLN A 250 6.51 26.80 8.56
N ARG A 251 6.80 27.19 7.30
CA ARG A 251 6.54 28.56 6.88
C ARG A 251 5.05 28.80 7.14
N ASN A 252 4.75 29.73 8.04
CA ASN A 252 3.40 30.24 8.19
C ASN A 252 3.01 30.85 6.83
N GLU A 253 2.26 30.12 6.02
CA GLU A 253 1.38 30.72 5.03
C GLU A 253 0.24 31.39 5.81
N GLY A 254 0.60 32.48 6.48
CA GLY A 254 -0.33 33.39 7.10
C GLY A 254 -0.85 34.36 6.04
N ASN A 255 -2.17 34.37 5.89
CA ASN A 255 -3.01 35.49 5.48
C ASN A 255 -2.43 36.47 4.44
N GLN A 256 -2.89 36.32 3.20
CA GLN A 256 -3.34 37.47 2.41
C GLN A 256 -4.75 37.20 1.90
#